data_AF-U5NCF9-F1
#
_entry.id   AF-U5NCF9-F1
#
_cell.length_a   1.000
_cell.length_b   1.000
_cell.length_c   1.000
_cell.angle_alpha   90.00
_cell.angle_beta   90.00
_cell.angle_gamma   90.00
#
_symmetry.space_group_name_H-M   'P 1'
#
loop_
_entity.id
_entity.type
_entity.pdbx_description
1 polymer ?
#
loop_
_entity_poly.entity_id
_entity_poly.type
_entity_poly.pdbx_seq_one_letter_code
_entity_poly.pdbx_strand_id
1 'polypeptide(L)' 'MLCSHYILSIKLPKPLLEVQQKIGEILSKYDLILDNHEKQIEIFKKLKKSLFKEWFIKLRFPNYENYTIREGIP' A
#
# COMPACT_ATOMS: atom_id res chain seq x y z
N MET A 1 26.74 -4.35 -10.39
CA MET A 1 27.12 -3.49 -9.24
C MET A 1 27.77 -2.24 -9.80
N LEU A 2 27.26 -1.06 -9.51
CA LEU A 2 27.94 0.19 -9.87
C LEU A 2 29.29 0.21 -9.13
N CYS A 3 30.40 0.25 -9.87
CA CYS A 3 31.73 0.32 -9.29
C CYS A 3 31.88 1.61 -8.48
N SER A 4 32.43 1.53 -7.26
CA SER A 4 32.58 2.64 -6.30
C SER A 4 33.17 3.93 -6.93
N HIS A 5 34.08 3.78 -7.89
CA HIS A 5 34.70 4.89 -8.63
C HIS A 5 33.68 5.78 -9.39
N TYR A 6 32.59 5.20 -9.86
CA TYR A 6 31.55 5.90 -10.62
C TYR A 6 30.61 6.71 -9.73
N ILE A 7 30.36 6.27 -8.49
CA ILE A 7 29.46 7.00 -7.57
C ILE A 7 30.11 8.31 -7.12
N LEU A 8 31.43 8.30 -6.90
CA LEU A 8 32.19 9.48 -6.45
C LEU A 8 32.38 10.54 -7.54
N SER A 9 32.23 10.19 -8.82
CA SER A 9 32.38 11.15 -9.93
C SER A 9 31.11 11.93 -10.25
N ILE A 10 29.98 11.58 -9.64
CA ILE A 10 28.70 12.24 -9.85
C ILE A 10 28.73 13.62 -9.18
N LYS A 11 28.59 14.67 -10.00
CA LYS A 11 28.45 16.05 -9.50
C LYS A 11 27.03 16.25 -8.96
N LEU A 12 26.91 16.59 -7.69
CA LEU A 12 25.65 16.89 -7.03
C LEU A 12 25.64 18.32 -6.47
N PRO A 13 24.48 19.01 -6.45
CA PRO A 13 24.34 20.25 -5.71
C PRO A 13 24.66 20.04 -4.23
N LYS A 14 25.47 20.92 -3.64
CA LYS A 14 25.83 20.90 -2.22
C LYS A 14 25.36 22.20 -1.55
N PRO A 15 24.04 22.36 -1.30
CA PRO A 15 23.53 23.52 -0.59
C PRO A 15 23.95 23.47 0.89
N LEU A 16 23.67 24.54 1.64
CA LEU A 16 23.94 24.57 3.10
C LEU A 16 23.21 23.43 3.83
N LEU A 17 23.79 22.96 4.93
CA LEU A 17 23.29 21.80 5.68
C LEU A 17 21.81 21.97 6.08
N GLU A 18 21.43 23.16 6.53
CA GLU A 18 20.04 23.48 6.91
C GLU A 18 19.05 23.30 5.74
N VAL A 19 19.48 23.69 4.52
CA VAL A 19 18.68 23.49 3.31
C VAL A 19 18.58 22.01 2.96
N GLN A 20 19.67 21.25 3.10
CA GLN A 20 19.66 19.79 2.88
C GLN A 20 18.70 19.09 3.85
N GLN A 21 18.74 19.46 5.13
CA GLN A 21 17.86 18.91 6.17
C GLN A 21 16.39 19.22 5.87
N LYS A 22 16.08 20.48 5.51
CA LYS A 22 14.72 20.88 5.17
C LYS A 22 14.17 20.14 3.94
N ILE A 23 14.99 19.93 2.91
CA ILE A 23 14.64 19.12 1.74
C ILE A 23 14.37 17.67 2.19
N GLY A 24 15.27 17.09 2.97
CA GLY A 24 15.13 15.74 3.50
C GLY A 24 13.85 15.56 4.30
N GLU A 25 13.55 16.46 5.23
CA GLU A 25 12.34 16.43 6.05
C GLU A 25 11.05 16.47 5.22
N ILE A 26 11.00 17.33 4.19
CA ILE A 26 9.84 17.43 3.31
C ILE A 26 9.65 16.12 2.54
N LEU A 27 10.72 15.59 1.95
CA LEU A 27 10.67 14.35 1.18
C LEU A 27 10.33 13.13 2.06
N SER A 28 10.91 13.02 3.25
CA SER A 28 10.61 11.93 4.18
C SER A 28 9.16 11.91 4.63
N LYS A 29 8.49 13.08 4.74
CA LYS A 29 7.04 13.13 5.00
C LYS A 29 6.24 12.51 3.87
N TYR A 30 6.62 12.78 2.62
CA TYR A 30 5.96 12.15 1.47
C TYR A 30 6.23 10.65 1.40
N ASP A 31 7.47 10.21 1.65
CA ASP A 31 7.81 8.78 1.72
C ASP A 31 6.94 8.05 2.75
N LEU A 32 6.75 8.65 3.94
CA LEU A 32 5.90 8.09 4.98
C LEU A 32 4.42 7.99 4.54
N ILE A 33 3.91 9.01 3.84
CA ILE A 33 2.53 8.99 3.33
C ILE A 33 2.36 7.90 2.28
N LEU A 34 3.31 7.75 1.36
CA LEU A 34 3.27 6.74 0.30
C LEU A 34 3.31 5.33 0.89
N ASP A 35 4.23 5.06 1.82
CA ASP A 35 4.32 3.77 2.52
C ASP A 35 3.01 3.43 3.26
N ASN A 36 2.39 4.41 3.91
CA ASN A 36 1.09 4.22 4.55
C ASN A 36 -0.02 3.90 3.54
N HIS A 37 -0.04 4.55 2.39
CA HIS A 37 -1.02 4.27 1.34
C HIS A 37 -0.83 2.87 0.74
N GLU A 38 0.41 2.44 0.52
CA GLU A 38 0.71 1.08 0.04
C GLU A 38 0.21 0.02 1.02
N LYS A 39 0.44 0.21 2.33
CA LYS A 39 -0.07 -0.67 3.38
C LYS A 39 -1.61 -0.72 3.40
N GLN A 40 -2.27 0.43 3.27
CA GLN A 40 -3.73 0.48 3.20
C GLN A 40 -4.28 -0.28 1.98
N ILE A 41 -3.66 -0.12 0.81
CA ILE A 41 -4.04 -0.85 -0.40
C ILE A 41 -3.92 -2.37 -0.18
N GLU A 42 -2.87 -2.83 0.49
CA GLU A 42 -2.69 -4.24 0.81
C GLU A 42 -3.81 -4.76 1.72
N ILE A 43 -4.16 -4.00 2.76
CA ILE A 43 -5.28 -4.32 3.66
C ILE A 43 -6.60 -4.40 2.88
N PHE A 44 -6.90 -3.42 2.03
CA PHE A 44 -8.11 -3.43 1.21
C PHE A 44 -8.18 -4.63 0.27
N LYS A 45 -7.06 -5.03 -0.34
CA LYS A 45 -6.99 -6.24 -1.18
C LYS A 45 -7.33 -7.50 -0.37
N LYS A 46 -6.79 -7.62 0.85
CA LYS A 46 -7.09 -8.73 1.77
C LYS A 46 -8.57 -8.75 2.17
N LEU A 47 -9.12 -7.59 2.54
CA LEU A 47 -10.52 -7.43 2.90
C LEU A 47 -11.45 -7.80 1.74
N LYS A 48 -11.17 -7.30 0.53
CA LYS A 48 -11.95 -7.62 -0.68
C LYS A 48 -11.96 -9.13 -0.93
N LYS A 49 -10.81 -9.79 -0.84
CA LYS A 49 -10.70 -11.25 -1.02
C LYS A 49 -11.48 -12.02 0.04
N SER A 50 -11.38 -11.59 1.30
CA SER A 50 -12.12 -12.19 2.42
C SER A 50 -13.63 -12.05 2.22
N LEU A 51 -14.10 -10.83 1.92
CA LEU A 51 -15.50 -10.53 1.68
C LEU A 51 -16.05 -11.35 0.51
N PHE A 52 -15.30 -11.46 -0.59
CA PHE A 52 -15.69 -12.31 -1.71
C PHE A 52 -15.88 -13.77 -1.29
N LYS A 53 -14.96 -14.32 -0.50
CA LYS A 53 -15.06 -15.69 0.01
C LYS A 53 -16.26 -15.88 0.94
N GLU A 54 -16.51 -14.95 1.85
CA GLU A 54 -17.67 -15.04 2.75
C GLU A 54 -18.98 -14.97 1.97
N TRP A 55 -19.11 -14.04 1.02
CA TRP A 55 -20.39 -13.79 0.37
C TRP A 55 -20.69 -14.76 -0.76
N PHE A 56 -19.71 -15.09 -1.60
CA PHE A 56 -19.96 -15.85 -2.83
C PHE A 56 -19.56 -17.32 -2.74
N ILE A 57 -18.71 -17.69 -1.78
CA ILE A 57 -18.33 -19.10 -1.57
C ILE A 57 -19.10 -19.68 -0.39
N LYS A 58 -19.14 -18.95 0.74
CA LYS A 58 -19.86 -19.39 1.94
C LYS A 58 -21.33 -18.95 2.00
N LEU A 59 -21.78 -18.12 1.06
CA LEU A 59 -23.13 -17.56 1.01
C LEU A 59 -23.53 -16.80 2.29
N ARG A 60 -22.57 -16.18 2.98
CA ARG A 60 -22.73 -15.37 4.20
C ARG A 60 -22.74 -13.88 3.89
N PHE A 61 -23.61 -13.48 2.97
CA PHE A 61 -23.86 -12.06 2.70
C PHE A 61 -24.76 -11.46 3.80
N PRO A 62 -24.88 -10.13 3.90
CA PRO A 62 -25.70 -9.52 4.94
C PRO A 62 -27.14 -10.04 4.93
N ASN A 63 -27.67 -10.40 6.10
CA ASN A 63 -29.01 -10.98 6.28
C ASN A 63 -29.24 -12.33 5.57
N TYR A 64 -28.18 -13.06 5.20
CA TYR A 64 -28.28 -14.38 4.54
C TYR A 64 -29.13 -15.41 5.31
N GLU A 65 -29.22 -15.27 6.64
CA GLU A 65 -30.02 -16.13 7.52
C GLU A 65 -31.52 -16.12 7.17
N ASN A 66 -32.01 -15.07 6.51
CA ASN A 66 -33.41 -14.94 6.09
C ASN A 66 -33.71 -15.59 4.73
N TYR A 67 -32.70 -16.14 4.04
CA TYR A 67 -32.85 -16.74 2.71
C TYR A 67 -32.78 -18.26 2.78
N THR A 68 -33.57 -18.94 1.94
CA THR A 68 -33.49 -20.40 1.76
C THR A 68 -32.73 -20.68 0.47
N ILE A 69 -31.50 -21.18 0.59
CA ILE A 69 -30.65 -21.50 -0.56
C ILE A 69 -31.30 -22.64 -1.35
N ARG A 70 -31.69 -22.40 -2.61
CA ARG A 70 -32.21 -23.44 -3.52
C ARG A 70 -31.32 -23.52 -4.76
N GLU A 71 -30.86 -24.74 -5.07
CA GLU A 71 -30.02 -25.04 -6.25
C GLU A 71 -28.70 -24.24 -6.34
N GLY A 72 -28.05 -23.97 -5.20
CA GLY A 72 -26.72 -23.34 -5.18
C GLY A 72 -26.71 -21.85 -5.53
N ILE A 73 -27.88 -21.24 -5.65
CA ILE A 73 -28.08 -19.80 -5.80
C ILE A 73 -28.88 -19.32 -4.57
N PRO A 74 -28.47 -18.25 -3.89
CA PRO A 74 -29.25 -17.66 -2.81
C PRO A 74 -30.68 -17.30 -3.21
#